data_AF-A0A494VSP2-F1
#
_entry.id   AF-A0A494VSP2-F1
#
_cell.length_a   1.000
_cell.length_b   1.000
_cell.length_c   1.000
_cell.angle_alpha   90.00
_cell.angle_beta   90.00
_cell.angle_gamma   90.00
#
_symmetry.space_group_name_H-M   'P 1'
#
loop_
_entity.id
_entity.type
_entity.pdbx_description
1 polymer ?
#
loop_
_entity_poly.entity_id
_entity_poly.type
_entity_poly.pdbx_seq_one_letter_code
_entity_poly.pdbx_strand_id
1 'polypeptide(L)'
;MHANTRNAIFAIIYFAISGLITAWFIGMKFGYIASPLTIVLANFVSVFKWAAMVIAAIWLLKRNKWVFIRRVGFACFTGTCMLLTVFITRHLPIGSWQQFTYPVFLALFVMTVLCFRAVYVTGLSVKWFIGWLICLAIGMVLQTRVVLGLHPSLVTNEVFRNFDFRQKNQNC
;
A
#
# COMPACT_ATOMS: atom_id res chain seq x y z
N MET A 1 20.23 10.72 23.27
CA MET A 1 19.07 9.87 22.89
C MET A 1 19.56 8.47 22.56
N HIS A 2 19.09 7.43 23.25
CA HIS A 2 19.52 6.04 22.97
C HIS A 2 19.15 5.67 21.52
N ALA A 3 20.02 5.01 20.78
CA ALA A 3 19.83 4.72 19.34
C ALA A 3 18.50 3.99 19.04
N ASN A 4 18.01 3.18 19.99
CA ASN A 4 16.73 2.49 19.92
C ASN A 4 15.53 3.45 19.97
N THR A 5 15.54 4.44 20.86
CA THR A 5 14.47 5.43 20.99
C THR A 5 14.31 6.24 19.70
N ARG A 6 15.43 6.68 19.13
CA ARG A 6 15.43 7.40 17.84
C ARG A 6 14.83 6.53 16.73
N ASN A 7 15.21 5.25 16.66
CA ASN A 7 14.69 4.36 15.64
C ASN A 7 13.18 4.09 15.80
N ALA A 8 12.70 3.95 17.03
CA ALA A 8 11.29 3.80 17.33
C ALA A 8 10.48 5.02 16.88
N ILE A 9 10.94 6.24 17.21
CA ILE A 9 10.28 7.48 16.82
C ILE A 9 10.18 7.60 15.29
N PHE A 10 11.29 7.39 14.57
CA PHE A 10 11.26 7.45 13.11
C PHE A 10 10.35 6.38 12.50
N ALA A 11 10.30 5.17 13.06
CA ALA A 11 9.38 4.15 12.61
C ALA A 11 7.93 4.60 12.72
N ILE A 12 7.54 5.13 13.89
CA ILE A 12 6.18 5.64 14.14
C ILE A 12 5.85 6.74 13.13
N ILE A 13 6.75 7.69 12.91
CA ILE A 13 6.56 8.79 11.94
C ILE A 13 6.35 8.23 10.52
N TYR A 14 7.20 7.30 10.08
CA TYR A 14 7.08 6.74 8.73
C TYR A 14 5.76 5.98 8.53
N PHE A 15 5.33 5.18 9.52
CA PHE A 15 4.06 4.46 9.44
C PHE A 15 2.86 5.40 9.51
N ALA A 16 2.89 6.43 10.38
CA ALA A 16 1.81 7.39 10.49
C ALA A 16 1.61 8.18 9.19
N ILE A 17 2.70 8.71 8.62
CA ILE A 17 2.64 9.47 7.36
C ILE A 17 2.22 8.54 6.20
N SER A 18 2.75 7.32 6.13
CA SER A 18 2.33 6.32 5.13
C SER A 18 0.83 6.02 5.23
N GLY A 19 0.31 5.84 6.45
CA GLY A 19 -1.12 5.64 6.70
C GLY A 19 -1.96 6.82 6.21
N LEU A 20 -1.57 8.05 6.55
CA LEU A 20 -2.27 9.28 6.14
C LEU A 20 -2.30 9.44 4.62
N ILE A 21 -1.16 9.28 3.94
CA ILE A 21 -1.10 9.40 2.48
C ILE A 21 -1.93 8.28 1.83
N THR A 22 -1.88 7.06 2.36
CA THR A 22 -2.71 5.95 1.84
C THR A 22 -4.20 6.23 2.00
N ALA A 23 -4.62 6.74 3.15
CA ALA A 23 -6.01 7.09 3.41
C ALA A 23 -6.51 8.21 2.51
N TRP A 24 -5.70 9.25 2.34
CA TRP A 24 -5.98 10.32 1.40
C TRP A 24 -6.08 9.81 -0.04
N PHE A 25 -5.17 8.95 -0.48
CA PHE A 25 -5.17 8.36 -1.82
C PHE A 25 -6.43 7.52 -2.08
N ILE A 26 -6.81 6.66 -1.12
CA ILE A 26 -8.03 5.84 -1.22
C ILE A 26 -9.27 6.74 -1.28
N GLY A 27 -9.35 7.75 -0.41
CA GLY A 27 -10.45 8.72 -0.42
C GLY A 27 -10.57 9.48 -1.74
N MET A 28 -9.45 9.94 -2.30
CA MET A 28 -9.47 10.66 -3.57
C MET A 28 -9.89 9.76 -4.74
N LYS A 29 -9.38 8.53 -4.81
CA LYS A 29 -9.60 7.66 -5.96
C LYS A 29 -10.94 6.91 -5.92
N PHE A 30 -11.40 6.54 -4.73
CA PHE A 30 -12.60 5.72 -4.54
C PHE A 30 -13.75 6.47 -3.84
N GLY A 31 -13.54 7.70 -3.36
CA GLY A 31 -14.54 8.51 -2.66
C GLY A 31 -15.85 8.75 -3.40
N TYR A 32 -15.80 8.75 -4.74
CA TYR A 32 -16.97 8.98 -5.60
C TYR A 32 -17.68 7.69 -6.02
N ILE A 33 -17.06 6.52 -5.83
CA ILE A 33 -17.52 5.24 -6.38
C ILE A 33 -17.89 4.27 -5.25
N ALA A 34 -17.20 4.34 -4.12
CA ALA A 34 -17.34 3.39 -3.02
C ALA A 34 -18.11 4.00 -1.83
N SER A 35 -18.89 3.17 -1.14
CA SER A 35 -19.55 3.58 0.11
C SER A 35 -18.53 4.06 1.16
N PRO A 36 -18.91 4.99 2.06
CA PRO A 36 -18.04 5.42 3.16
C PRO A 36 -17.51 4.25 3.99
N LEU A 37 -18.34 3.22 4.20
CA LEU A 37 -17.94 2.00 4.91
C LEU A 37 -16.84 1.23 4.17
N THR A 38 -16.90 1.13 2.84
CA THR A 38 -15.84 0.48 2.03
C THR A 38 -14.50 1.18 2.17
N ILE A 39 -14.52 2.52 2.17
CA ILE A 39 -13.31 3.34 2.28
C ILE A 39 -12.67 3.17 3.65
N VAL A 40 -13.48 3.17 4.71
CA VAL A 40 -13.01 2.90 6.08
C VAL A 40 -12.44 1.49 6.18
N LEU A 41 -13.11 0.49 5.63
CA LEU A 41 -12.67 -0.91 5.69
C LEU A 41 -11.37 -1.12 4.90
N ALA A 42 -11.24 -0.51 3.72
CA ALA A 42 -10.01 -0.57 2.91
C ALA A 42 -8.82 0.09 3.63
N ASN A 43 -9.07 1.22 4.31
CA ASN A 43 -8.07 1.86 5.17
C ASN A 43 -7.69 1.00 6.37
N PHE A 44 -8.68 0.38 7.02
CA PHE A 44 -8.44 -0.50 8.15
C PHE A 44 -7.58 -1.71 7.76
N VAL A 45 -7.91 -2.38 6.65
CA VAL A 45 -7.10 -3.50 6.12
C VAL A 45 -5.68 -3.04 5.78
N SER A 46 -5.53 -1.86 5.19
CA SER A 46 -4.21 -1.28 4.91
C SER A 46 -3.42 -1.12 6.20
N VAL A 47 -3.96 -0.43 7.22
CA VAL A 47 -3.27 -0.20 8.51
C VAL A 47 -2.98 -1.51 9.24
N PHE A 48 -3.95 -2.44 9.26
CA PHE A 48 -3.85 -3.70 9.97
C PHE A 48 -2.68 -4.56 9.47
N LYS A 49 -2.43 -4.61 8.15
CA LYS A 49 -1.29 -5.38 7.61
C LYS A 49 0.05 -4.89 8.17
N TRP A 50 0.22 -3.57 8.26
CA TRP A 50 1.44 -2.96 8.77
C TRP A 50 1.57 -3.18 10.28
N ALA A 51 0.47 -3.03 11.02
CA ALA A 51 0.43 -3.29 12.45
C ALA A 51 0.81 -4.75 12.77
N ALA A 52 0.26 -5.72 12.04
CA ALA A 52 0.60 -7.14 12.19
C ALA A 52 2.10 -7.40 11.96
N MET A 53 2.71 -6.79 10.94
CA MET A 53 4.15 -6.91 10.69
C MET A 53 5.00 -6.29 11.81
N VAL A 54 4.60 -5.13 12.34
CA VAL A 54 5.30 -4.47 13.45
C VAL A 54 5.22 -5.31 14.72
N ILE A 55 4.04 -5.84 15.05
CA ILE A 55 3.84 -6.71 16.21
C ILE A 55 4.71 -7.98 16.09
N ALA A 56 4.68 -8.63 14.92
CA ALA A 56 5.51 -9.81 14.65
C ALA A 56 7.00 -9.49 14.80
N ALA A 57 7.45 -8.35 14.29
CA ALA A 57 8.83 -7.88 14.44
C ALA A 57 9.19 -7.62 15.92
N ILE A 58 8.29 -7.03 16.71
CA ILE A 58 8.54 -6.77 18.14
C ILE A 58 8.66 -8.07 18.95
N TRP A 59 7.81 -9.06 18.65
CA TRP A 59 7.76 -10.34 19.36
C TRP A 59 8.90 -11.29 18.99
N LEU A 60 9.20 -11.43 17.70
CA LEU A 60 10.11 -12.46 17.22
C LEU A 60 11.56 -11.96 17.10
N LEU A 61 11.80 -10.65 16.99
CA LEU A 61 13.16 -10.09 16.89
C LEU A 61 13.70 -9.70 18.26
N LYS A 62 14.71 -10.43 18.73
CA LYS A 62 15.40 -10.12 20.00
C LYS A 62 16.42 -8.99 19.86
N ARG A 63 17.14 -8.92 18.74
CA ARG A 63 18.18 -7.91 18.45
C ARG A 63 17.79 -7.09 17.22
N ASN A 64 18.26 -5.84 17.16
CA ASN A 64 18.07 -4.91 16.03
C ASN A 64 16.61 -4.66 15.59
N LYS A 65 15.62 -5.05 16.40
CA LYS A 65 14.19 -4.96 16.07
C LYS A 65 13.76 -3.56 15.64
N TRP A 66 14.16 -2.53 16.37
CA TRP A 66 13.82 -1.15 16.04
C TRP A 66 14.52 -0.64 14.77
N VAL A 67 15.71 -1.14 14.45
CA VAL A 67 16.40 -0.83 13.20
C VAL A 67 15.63 -1.43 12.02
N PHE A 68 15.20 -2.69 12.16
CA PHE A 68 14.38 -3.38 11.17
C PHE A 68 13.04 -2.67 10.99
N ILE A 69 12.28 -2.44 12.07
CA ILE A 69 10.98 -1.78 12.06
C ILE A 69 11.08 -0.38 11.41
N ARG A 70 12.12 0.41 11.74
CA ARG A 70 12.34 1.71 11.09
C ARG A 70 12.56 1.59 9.58
N ARG A 71 13.38 0.63 9.15
CA ARG A 71 13.68 0.42 7.72
C ARG A 71 12.46 -0.07 6.95
N VAL A 72 11.67 -0.96 7.56
CA VAL A 72 10.38 -1.39 7.02
C VAL A 72 9.47 -0.16 6.92
N GLY A 73 9.27 0.60 8.00
CA GLY A 73 8.47 1.83 7.98
C GLY A 73 8.90 2.80 6.88
N PHE A 74 10.21 2.99 6.69
CA PHE A 74 10.75 3.80 5.60
C PHE A 74 10.37 3.23 4.23
N ALA A 75 10.48 1.91 4.01
CA ALA A 75 10.03 1.27 2.78
C ALA A 75 8.52 1.51 2.52
N CYS A 76 7.69 1.46 3.58
CA CYS A 76 6.25 1.73 3.49
C CYS A 76 5.99 3.15 3.03
N PHE A 77 6.66 4.11 3.66
CA PHE A 77 6.58 5.52 3.34
C PHE A 77 6.99 5.77 1.89
N THR A 78 8.16 5.25 1.46
CA THR A 78 8.61 5.40 0.08
C THR A 78 7.62 4.77 -0.91
N GLY A 79 7.13 3.56 -0.65
CA GLY A 79 6.12 2.93 -1.50
C GLY A 79 4.84 3.76 -1.62
N THR A 80 4.40 4.35 -0.51
CA THR A 80 3.24 5.23 -0.51
C THR A 80 3.49 6.50 -1.31
N CYS A 81 4.68 7.09 -1.21
CA CYS A 81 5.08 8.21 -2.07
C CYS A 81 5.10 7.83 -3.56
N MET A 82 5.52 6.60 -3.88
CA MET A 82 5.50 6.11 -5.27
C MET A 82 4.08 6.00 -5.83
N LEU A 83 3.05 5.78 -4.99
CA LEU A 83 1.66 5.84 -5.46
C LEU A 83 1.25 7.23 -5.95
N LEU A 84 1.89 8.30 -5.47
CA LEU A 84 1.65 9.67 -5.96
C LEU A 84 2.13 9.87 -7.41
N THR A 85 2.94 8.95 -7.95
CA THR A 85 3.26 8.97 -9.38
C THR A 85 2.02 8.82 -10.27
N VAL A 86 0.87 8.40 -9.71
CA VAL A 86 -0.42 8.43 -10.41
C VAL A 86 -0.73 9.80 -11.02
N PHE A 87 -0.34 10.89 -10.33
CA PHE A 87 -0.57 12.26 -10.80
C PHE A 87 0.29 12.58 -12.02
N ILE A 88 1.50 12.02 -12.09
CA ILE A 88 2.39 12.15 -13.25
C ILE A 88 1.81 11.35 -14.42
N THR A 89 1.43 10.09 -14.16
CA THR A 89 0.88 9.21 -15.21
C THR A 89 -0.46 9.69 -15.77
N ARG A 90 -1.20 10.53 -15.04
CA ARG A 90 -2.45 11.14 -15.50
C ARG A 90 -2.25 12.07 -16.70
N HIS A 91 -1.08 12.68 -16.84
CA HIS A 91 -0.77 13.58 -17.96
C HIS A 91 -0.19 12.84 -19.18
N LEU A 92 0.05 11.53 -19.06
CA LEU A 92 0.53 10.71 -20.16
C LEU A 92 -0.65 10.13 -20.97
N PRO A 93 -0.52 10.01 -22.30
CA PRO A 93 -1.54 9.45 -23.18
C PRO A 93 -1.57 7.91 -23.09
N ILE A 94 -1.85 7.39 -21.89
CA ILE A 94 -1.98 5.95 -21.58
C ILE A 94 -3.38 5.65 -21.06
N GLY A 95 -3.83 4.39 -21.19
CA GLY A 95 -5.18 4.00 -20.79
C GLY A 95 -5.45 4.20 -19.29
N SER A 96 -6.69 4.52 -18.91
CA SER A 96 -7.06 4.84 -17.52
C SER A 96 -6.72 3.72 -16.52
N TRP A 97 -6.80 2.46 -16.96
CA TRP A 97 -6.38 1.30 -16.18
C TRP A 97 -4.88 1.30 -15.93
N GLN A 98 -4.08 1.53 -16.98
CA GLN A 98 -2.62 1.58 -16.90
C GLN A 98 -2.12 2.72 -16.02
N GLN A 99 -2.81 3.87 -16.02
CA GLN A 99 -2.51 4.99 -15.14
C GLN A 99 -2.57 4.63 -13.65
N PHE A 100 -3.42 3.67 -13.25
CA PHE A 100 -3.49 3.20 -11.87
C PHE A 100 -2.53 2.03 -11.61
N THR A 101 -2.42 1.11 -12.58
CA THR A 101 -1.64 -0.12 -12.44
C THR A 101 -0.13 0.15 -12.35
N TYR A 102 0.43 1.06 -13.17
CA TYR A 102 1.88 1.33 -13.15
C TYR A 102 2.39 1.91 -11.83
N PRO A 103 1.76 2.93 -11.23
CA PRO A 103 2.15 3.42 -9.90
C PRO A 103 2.08 2.35 -8.81
N VAL A 104 1.07 1.47 -8.85
CA VAL A 104 0.93 0.37 -7.90
C VAL A 104 2.07 -0.63 -8.04
N PHE A 105 2.40 -1.04 -9.27
CA PHE A 105 3.54 -1.93 -9.52
C PHE A 105 4.87 -1.28 -9.12
N LEU A 106 5.07 0.00 -9.42
CA LEU A 106 6.26 0.74 -9.02
C LEU A 106 6.39 0.81 -7.49
N ALA A 107 5.29 1.11 -6.79
CA ALA A 107 5.25 1.14 -5.33
C ALA A 107 5.61 -0.22 -4.73
N LEU A 108 5.00 -1.30 -5.24
CA LEU A 108 5.30 -2.67 -4.80
C LEU A 108 6.75 -3.06 -5.06
N PHE A 109 7.28 -2.71 -6.23
CA PHE A 109 8.67 -3.00 -6.60
C PHE A 109 9.66 -2.29 -5.66
N VAL A 110 9.50 -0.97 -5.47
CA VAL A 110 10.36 -0.17 -4.60
C VAL A 110 10.28 -0.67 -3.15
N MET A 111 9.08 -0.95 -2.65
CA MET A 111 8.91 -1.52 -1.31
C MET A 111 9.60 -2.87 -1.16
N THR A 112 9.49 -3.76 -2.16
CA THR A 112 10.10 -5.09 -2.14
C THR A 112 11.63 -4.98 -2.06
N VAL A 113 12.23 -4.12 -2.87
CA VAL A 113 13.69 -3.88 -2.87
C VAL A 113 14.15 -3.32 -1.51
N LEU A 114 13.42 -2.33 -0.97
CA LEU A 114 13.78 -1.71 0.31
C LEU A 114 13.59 -2.66 1.50
N CYS A 115 12.56 -3.50 1.49
CA CYS A 115 12.35 -4.53 2.51
C CYS A 115 13.41 -5.64 2.44
N PHE A 116 13.81 -6.07 1.24
CA PHE A 116 14.92 -7.00 1.07
C PHE A 116 16.22 -6.41 1.65
N ARG A 117 16.51 -5.14 1.30
CA ARG A 117 17.65 -4.41 1.87
C ARG A 117 17.56 -4.29 3.39
N ALA A 118 16.36 -4.09 3.94
CA ALA A 118 16.15 -4.03 5.38
C ALA A 118 16.55 -5.35 6.05
N VAL A 119 16.07 -6.48 5.54
CA VAL A 119 16.41 -7.84 6.03
C VAL A 119 17.92 -8.07 5.99
N TYR A 120 18.56 -7.80 4.85
CA TYR A 120 20.00 -7.99 4.67
C TYR A 120 20.82 -7.15 5.66
N VAL A 121 20.54 -5.84 5.77
CA VAL A 121 21.30 -4.94 6.65
C VAL A 121 21.08 -5.24 8.14
N THR A 122 19.93 -5.80 8.51
CA THR A 122 19.67 -6.22 9.89
C THR A 122 20.22 -7.61 10.25
N GLY A 123 20.82 -8.32 9.28
CA GLY A 123 21.36 -9.67 9.49
C GLY A 123 20.27 -10.72 9.71
N LEU A 124 19.06 -10.48 9.19
CA LEU A 124 17.94 -11.41 9.32
C LEU A 124 17.94 -12.46 8.22
N SER A 125 17.41 -13.64 8.53
CA SER A 125 17.27 -14.71 7.55
C SER A 125 16.27 -14.33 6.46
N VAL A 126 16.48 -14.85 5.25
CA VAL A 126 15.58 -14.62 4.10
C VAL A 126 14.14 -15.10 4.38
N LYS A 127 13.94 -16.01 5.35
CA LYS A 127 12.61 -16.44 5.81
C LYS A 127 11.73 -15.26 6.25
N TRP A 128 12.32 -14.23 6.86
CA TRP A 128 11.61 -13.00 7.23
C TRP A 128 11.11 -12.23 6.02
N PHE A 129 11.91 -12.18 4.95
CA PHE A 129 11.51 -11.55 3.70
C PHE A 129 10.36 -12.32 3.03
N ILE A 130 10.42 -13.65 3.03
CA ILE A 130 9.35 -14.50 2.50
C ILE A 130 8.06 -14.32 3.30
N GLY A 131 8.13 -14.32 4.64
CA GLY A 131 6.97 -14.06 5.50
C GLY A 131 6.35 -12.68 5.24
N TRP A 132 7.19 -11.67 5.00
CA TRP A 132 6.73 -10.34 4.60
C TRP A 132 6.02 -10.35 3.25
N LEU A 133 6.57 -11.03 2.24
CA LEU A 133 5.95 -11.15 0.91
C LEU A 133 4.58 -11.85 0.99
N ILE A 134 4.47 -12.91 1.77
CA ILE A 134 3.20 -13.63 1.98
C ILE A 134 2.18 -12.71 2.65
N CYS A 135 2.56 -12.00 3.71
CA CYS A 135 1.69 -11.06 4.40
C CYS A 135 1.24 -9.91 3.46
N LEU A 136 2.15 -9.41 2.62
CA LEU A 136 1.83 -8.41 1.61
C LEU A 136 0.85 -8.95 0.56
N ALA A 137 1.06 -10.17 0.06
CA ALA A 137 0.16 -10.80 -0.91
C ALA A 137 -1.25 -10.98 -0.33
N ILE A 138 -1.36 -11.52 0.90
CA ILE A 138 -2.64 -11.66 1.60
C ILE A 138 -3.31 -10.29 1.79
N GLY A 139 -2.55 -9.28 2.23
CA GLY A 139 -3.04 -7.92 2.39
C GLY A 139 -3.57 -7.31 1.09
N MET A 140 -2.88 -7.53 -0.04
CA MET A 140 -3.31 -7.09 -1.37
C MET A 140 -4.60 -7.80 -1.82
N VAL A 141 -4.71 -9.11 -1.57
CA VAL A 141 -5.94 -9.86 -1.86
C VAL A 141 -7.09 -9.35 -0.99
N LEU A 142 -6.88 -9.15 0.31
CA LEU A 142 -7.92 -8.60 1.20
C LEU A 142 -8.32 -7.18 0.77
N GLN A 143 -7.36 -6.34 0.40
CA GLN A 143 -7.64 -4.97 -0.02
C GLN A 143 -8.41 -4.93 -1.35
N THR A 144 -8.06 -5.78 -2.31
CA THR A 144 -8.85 -5.91 -3.56
C THR A 144 -10.22 -6.51 -3.31
N ARG A 145 -10.35 -7.52 -2.45
CA ARG A 145 -11.63 -8.13 -2.07
C ARG A 145 -12.54 -7.18 -1.29
N VAL A 146 -12.01 -6.29 -0.46
CA VAL A 146 -12.82 -5.26 0.20
C VAL A 146 -13.33 -4.24 -0.80
N VAL A 147 -12.48 -3.81 -1.74
CA VAL A 147 -12.86 -2.86 -2.80
C VAL A 147 -13.86 -3.49 -3.79
N LEU A 148 -13.69 -4.77 -4.14
CA LEU A 148 -14.55 -5.48 -5.10
C LEU A 148 -15.80 -6.11 -4.44
N GLY A 149 -15.69 -6.58 -3.20
CA GLY A 149 -16.75 -7.29 -2.48
C GLY A 149 -17.86 -6.38 -1.96
N LEU A 150 -17.56 -5.09 -1.72
CA LEU A 150 -18.61 -4.09 -1.45
C LEU A 150 -19.25 -3.50 -2.72
N HIS A 151 -18.76 -3.87 -3.92
CA HIS A 151 -19.35 -3.49 -5.20
C HIS A 151 -19.39 -4.71 -6.14
N PRO A 152 -20.35 -5.64 -5.97
CA PRO A 152 -20.53 -6.75 -6.91
C PRO A 152 -20.77 -6.27 -8.36
N SER A 153 -21.21 -5.01 -8.55
CA SER A 153 -21.37 -4.35 -9.85
C SER A 153 -20.06 -3.97 -10.56
N LEU A 154 -18.90 -4.02 -9.90
CA LEU A 154 -17.57 -3.89 -10.54
C LEU A 154 -17.07 -5.22 -11.11
N VAL A 155 -17.60 -6.35 -10.62
CA VAL A 155 -17.25 -7.71 -11.06
C VAL A 155 -18.13 -8.14 -12.23
N THR A 156 -19.37 -7.66 -12.30
CA THR A 156 -20.20 -7.78 -13.50
C THR A 156 -19.80 -6.71 -14.51
N ASN A 157 -19.79 -7.05 -15.81
CA ASN A 157 -19.35 -6.24 -16.96
C ASN A 157 -20.00 -4.84 -17.14
N GLU A 158 -20.75 -4.35 -16.17
CA GLU A 158 -21.53 -3.11 -16.18
C GLU A 158 -20.65 -1.85 -16.04
N VAL A 159 -19.55 -1.90 -15.27
CA VAL A 159 -18.64 -0.74 -15.13
C VAL A 159 -17.72 -0.59 -16.36
N PHE A 160 -17.35 -1.69 -17.01
CA PHE A 160 -16.69 -1.63 -18.32
C PHE A 160 -17.60 -0.93 -19.34
N ARG A 161 -18.89 -1.30 -19.37
CA ARG A 161 -19.88 -0.67 -20.25
C ARG A 161 -20.10 0.81 -19.92
N ASN A 162 -20.14 1.19 -18.64
CA ASN A 162 -20.38 2.59 -18.22
C ASN A 162 -19.16 3.51 -18.32
N PHE A 163 -17.92 3.00 -18.23
CA PHE A 163 -16.72 3.78 -18.55
C PHE A 163 -16.59 4.00 -20.07
N ASP A 164 -16.87 2.97 -20.88
CA ASP A 164 -16.81 3.04 -22.33
C ASP A 164 -17.94 3.93 -22.91
N PHE A 165 -19.16 3.84 -22.35
CA PHE A 165 -20.27 4.73 -22.74
C PHE A 165 -19.99 6.20 -22.43
N ARG A 166 -19.34 6.51 -21.29
CA ARG A 166 -19.03 7.91 -20.95
C ARG A 166 -17.86 8.47 -21.76
N GLN A 167 -16.90 7.65 -22.16
CA GLN A 167 -15.84 8.08 -23.06
C GLN A 167 -16.40 8.36 -24.47
N LYS A 168 -17.40 7.59 -24.91
CA LYS A 168 -18.11 7.82 -26.16
C LYS A 168 -18.98 9.09 -26.15
N ASN A 169 -19.59 9.42 -25.01
CA ASN A 169 -20.42 10.64 -24.86
C ASN A 169 -19.63 11.93 -24.59
N GLN A 170 -18.32 11.86 -24.30
CA GLN A 170 -17.47 13.07 -24.22
C GLN A 170 -16.79 13.42 -25.54
N ASN A 171 -16.89 12.57 -26.55
CA ASN A 171 -16.33 12.77 -27.89
C ASN A 171 -17.41 13.06 -28.96
N CYS A 172 -18.63 13.40 -28.56
CA CYS A 172 -19.67 13.97 -29.42
C CYS A 172 -19.86 15.45 -29.10
#